data_AF-A0AAW4W0B3-F1
#
_entry.id   AF-A0AAW4W0B3-F1
#
_cell.length_a   1.000
_cell.length_b   1.000
_cell.length_c   1.000
_cell.angle_alpha   90.00
_cell.angle_beta   90.00
_cell.angle_gamma   90.00
#
_symmetry.space_group_name_H-M   'P 1'
#
loop_
_entity.id
_entity.type
_entity.pdbx_description
1 polymer ?
#
loop_
_entity_poly.entity_id
_entity_poly.type
_entity_poly.pdbx_seq_one_letter_code
_entity_poly.pdbx_strand_id
1 'polypeptide(L)'
;MPLFREKRNDEVRYAKLLIDEKIMENRMKKVSNWLIAKLIKSMGLLHYYSIINYALGILIGNTGTLLASLLAVWICFGSVKNAILFAIAFSILRPFTGGIHMDTQFKCVLTTIYIFVISVWLAKSMFPNILMSIALISSIGIWIFSPVIGQDKILTIEQEQKNRWITHRIVVFYWITIGCFGNAEISRIIQVVFVIIFILQLLKIFLSKNFIDHRCSFEFLKISKTLRISTMFLAVCMVICKNAVHRVSAQWCYQDDIPDDIQRKFDNM
;
A
#
# COMPACT_ATOMS: atom_id res chain seq x y z
N MET A 1 47.41 0.19 -5.49
CA MET A 1 46.87 1.25 -4.61
C MET A 1 45.49 1.85 -4.99
N PRO A 2 44.91 1.73 -6.21
CA PRO A 2 43.63 2.41 -6.51
C PRO A 2 42.38 1.74 -5.88
N LEU A 3 42.29 0.40 -5.91
CA LEU A 3 41.15 -0.38 -5.40
C LEU A 3 40.74 -0.07 -3.94
N PHE A 4 41.70 0.26 -3.07
CA PHE A 4 41.43 0.63 -1.67
C PHE A 4 40.89 2.05 -1.49
N ARG A 5 41.02 2.90 -2.52
CA ARG A 5 40.51 4.28 -2.53
C ARG A 5 39.07 4.33 -3.03
N GLU A 6 38.77 3.49 -4.01
CA GLU A 6 37.44 3.32 -4.61
C GLU A 6 36.43 2.76 -3.60
N LYS A 7 36.76 1.62 -2.97
CA LYS A 7 35.92 0.99 -1.94
C LYS A 7 35.61 1.91 -0.74
N ARG A 8 36.57 2.76 -0.35
CA ARG A 8 36.40 3.77 0.71
C ARG A 8 35.47 4.91 0.28
N ASN A 9 35.51 5.32 -0.98
CA ASN A 9 34.59 6.33 -1.51
C ASN A 9 33.15 5.79 -1.55
N ASP A 10 32.96 4.51 -1.87
CA ASP A 10 31.64 3.87 -1.86
C ASP A 10 31.04 3.78 -0.44
N GLU A 11 31.83 3.39 0.56
CA GLU A 11 31.39 3.38 1.97
C GLU A 11 30.99 4.78 2.45
N VAL A 12 31.79 5.81 2.13
CA VAL A 12 31.46 7.22 2.45
C VAL A 12 30.19 7.68 1.74
N ARG A 13 29.98 7.26 0.48
CA ARG A 13 28.77 7.56 -0.29
C ARG A 13 27.53 6.88 0.30
N TYR A 14 27.66 5.63 0.75
CA TYR A 14 26.58 4.87 1.38
C TYR A 14 26.21 5.46 2.74
N ALA A 15 27.20 5.80 3.58
CA ALA A 15 26.98 6.49 4.85
C ALA A 15 26.29 7.85 4.65
N LYS A 16 26.67 8.61 3.62
CA LYS A 16 26.04 9.89 3.29
C LYS A 16 24.57 9.72 2.89
N LEU A 17 24.25 8.73 2.05
CA LEU A 17 22.87 8.42 1.68
C LEU A 17 22.00 8.06 2.89
N LEU A 18 22.51 7.25 3.82
CA LEU A 18 21.81 6.89 5.06
C LEU A 18 21.60 8.08 6.02
N ILE A 19 22.55 9.03 6.04
CA ILE A 19 22.42 10.28 6.80
C ILE A 19 21.38 11.19 6.15
N ASP A 20 21.42 11.36 4.82
CA ASP A 20 20.46 12.17 4.08
C ASP A 20 19.03 11.58 4.19
N GLU A 21 18.87 10.25 4.16
CA GLU A 21 17.60 9.55 4.42
C GLU A 21 17.07 9.86 5.83
N LYS A 22 17.88 9.72 6.88
CA LYS A 22 17.51 10.08 8.27
C LYS A 22 17.19 11.57 8.45
N ILE A 23 17.91 12.47 7.76
CA ILE A 23 17.64 13.92 7.79
C ILE A 23 16.30 14.23 7.11
N MET A 24 16.00 13.59 5.98
CA MET A 24 14.73 13.74 5.28
C MET A 24 13.57 13.17 6.12
N GLU A 25 13.74 12.01 6.74
CA GLU A 25 12.78 11.41 7.67
C GLU A 25 12.48 12.35 8.86
N ASN A 26 13.51 12.91 9.51
CA ASN A 26 13.35 13.87 10.59
C ASN A 26 12.69 15.18 10.13
N ARG A 27 13.00 15.69 8.93
CA ARG A 27 12.34 16.87 8.36
C ARG A 27 10.86 16.61 8.06
N MET A 28 10.53 15.46 7.48
CA MET A 28 9.13 15.04 7.24
C MET A 28 8.35 14.92 8.55
N LYS A 29 8.92 14.27 9.57
CA LYS A 29 8.32 14.21 10.92
C LYS A 29 8.10 15.60 11.51
N LYS A 30 9.04 16.54 11.35
CA LYS A 30 8.94 17.91 11.87
C LYS A 30 7.87 18.76 11.14
N VAL A 31 7.74 18.62 9.81
CA VAL A 31 6.68 19.27 9.02
C VAL A 31 5.30 18.68 9.34
N SER A 32 5.21 17.35 9.47
CA SER A 32 3.99 16.67 9.92
C SER A 32 3.55 17.21 11.28
N ASN A 33 4.43 17.16 12.29
CA ASN A 33 4.15 17.64 13.65
C ASN A 33 3.74 19.13 13.67
N TRP A 34 4.29 19.98 12.81
CA TRP A 34 3.89 21.40 12.71
C TRP A 34 2.48 21.58 12.11
N LEU A 35 2.16 20.88 11.03
CA LEU A 35 0.81 20.88 10.44
C LEU A 35 -0.22 20.33 11.44
N ILE A 36 0.14 19.25 12.15
CA ILE A 36 -0.68 18.61 13.17
C ILE A 36 -0.92 19.54 14.36
N ALA A 37 0.12 20.19 14.89
CA ALA A 37 -0.04 21.16 15.97
C ALA A 37 -0.98 22.31 15.56
N LYS A 38 -0.93 22.75 14.30
CA LYS A 38 -1.78 23.81 13.76
C LYS A 38 -3.24 23.36 13.57
N LEU A 39 -3.47 22.13 13.08
CA LEU A 39 -4.81 21.55 12.85
C LEU A 39 -5.49 21.09 14.15
N ILE A 40 -4.75 20.48 15.08
CA ILE A 40 -5.30 20.03 16.35
C ILE A 40 -5.64 21.23 17.25
N LYS A 41 -4.83 22.30 17.23
CA LYS A 41 -5.13 23.54 17.95
C LYS A 41 -6.37 24.27 17.40
N SER A 42 -6.69 24.14 16.11
CA SER A 42 -7.92 24.73 15.54
C SER A 42 -9.17 23.87 15.72
N MET A 43 -9.04 22.55 15.92
CA MET A 43 -10.19 21.64 16.10
C MET A 43 -10.44 21.19 17.54
N GLY A 44 -9.49 21.34 18.46
CA GLY A 44 -9.63 20.90 19.87
C GLY A 44 -9.47 19.38 20.10
N LEU A 45 -8.95 18.64 19.12
CA LEU A 45 -8.87 17.17 19.15
C LEU A 45 -7.57 16.59 19.79
N LEU A 46 -7.05 17.21 20.86
CA LEU A 46 -5.78 16.80 21.48
C LEU A 46 -5.76 15.31 21.88
N HIS A 47 -6.91 14.78 22.33
CA HIS A 47 -7.10 13.38 22.72
C HIS A 47 -6.95 12.35 21.56
N TYR A 48 -6.94 12.79 20.30
CA TYR A 48 -6.78 11.92 19.12
C TYR A 48 -5.45 12.15 18.39
N TYR A 49 -4.48 12.81 19.03
CA TYR A 49 -3.21 13.22 18.42
C TYR A 49 -2.48 12.09 17.68
N SER A 50 -2.29 10.92 18.31
CA SER A 50 -1.52 9.82 17.72
C SER A 50 -2.17 9.26 16.45
N ILE A 51 -3.48 9.02 16.50
CA ILE A 51 -4.28 8.51 15.37
C ILE A 51 -4.29 9.51 14.21
N ILE A 52 -4.44 10.81 14.50
CA ILE A 52 -4.40 11.86 13.49
C ILE A 52 -3.01 11.97 12.88
N ASN A 53 -1.95 11.90 13.69
CA ASN A 53 -0.56 11.93 13.21
C ASN A 53 -0.24 10.75 12.29
N TYR A 54 -0.58 9.54 12.71
CA TYR A 54 -0.35 8.31 11.93
C TYR A 54 -1.18 8.30 10.63
N ALA A 55 -2.47 8.66 10.67
CA ALA A 55 -3.31 8.76 9.49
C ALA A 55 -2.77 9.80 8.48
N LEU A 56 -2.31 10.96 8.97
CA LEU A 56 -1.70 11.99 8.12
C LEU A 56 -0.33 11.57 7.59
N GLY A 57 0.49 10.87 8.38
CA GLY A 57 1.76 10.30 7.93
C GLY A 57 1.57 9.34 6.75
N ILE A 58 0.62 8.41 6.86
CA ILE A 58 0.23 7.51 5.76
C ILE A 58 -0.30 8.30 4.56
N LEU A 59 -1.18 9.28 4.77
CA LEU A 59 -1.77 10.06 3.68
C LEU A 59 -0.71 10.86 2.90
N ILE A 60 0.21 11.51 3.61
CA ILE A 60 1.33 12.26 3.03
C ILE A 60 2.28 11.32 2.30
N GLY A 61 2.64 10.18 2.90
CA GLY A 61 3.50 9.18 2.28
C GLY A 61 2.91 8.61 0.98
N ASN A 62 1.64 8.19 1.01
CA ASN A 62 0.95 7.64 -0.16
C ASN A 62 0.75 8.69 -1.25
N THR A 63 0.39 9.92 -0.89
CA THR A 63 0.19 11.02 -1.85
C THR A 63 1.52 11.45 -2.47
N GLY A 64 2.59 11.59 -1.68
CA GLY A 64 3.94 11.85 -2.20
C GLY A 64 4.43 10.76 -3.15
N THR A 65 4.19 9.49 -2.81
CA THR A 65 4.50 8.35 -3.68
C THR A 65 3.72 8.39 -4.99
N LEU A 66 2.42 8.67 -4.93
CA LEU A 66 1.58 8.81 -6.12
C LEU A 66 2.06 9.96 -7.03
N LEU A 67 2.36 11.13 -6.46
CA LEU A 67 2.88 12.29 -7.20
C LEU A 67 4.23 11.98 -7.87
N ALA A 68 5.15 11.31 -7.16
CA ALA A 68 6.43 10.88 -7.73
C ALA A 68 6.24 9.89 -8.90
N SER A 69 5.32 8.93 -8.76
CA SER A 69 4.98 7.96 -9.82
C SER A 69 4.32 8.63 -11.04
N LEU A 70 3.43 9.59 -10.83
CA LEU A 70 2.81 10.37 -11.92
C LEU A 70 3.85 11.23 -12.65
N LEU A 71 4.77 11.86 -11.92
CA LEU A 71 5.87 12.63 -12.50
C LEU A 71 6.80 11.75 -13.34
N ALA A 72 7.17 10.56 -12.84
CA ALA A 72 8.00 9.61 -13.58
C ALA A 72 7.32 9.15 -14.89
N VAL A 73 6.02 8.82 -14.84
CA VAL A 73 5.26 8.47 -16.07
C VAL A 73 5.19 9.66 -17.03
N TRP A 74 4.99 10.87 -16.54
CA TRP A 74 4.97 12.07 -17.39
C TRP A 74 6.30 12.27 -18.12
N ILE A 75 7.44 12.12 -17.42
CA ILE A 75 8.78 12.19 -18.01
C ILE A 75 8.98 11.10 -19.08
N CYS A 76 8.56 9.86 -18.82
CA CYS A 76 8.76 8.74 -19.74
C CYS A 76 7.80 8.72 -20.95
N PHE A 77 6.59 9.27 -20.83
CA PHE A 77 5.50 9.06 -21.81
C PHE A 77 4.77 10.33 -22.25
N GLY A 78 5.12 11.51 -21.74
CA GLY A 78 4.49 12.79 -22.03
C GLY A 78 3.05 12.96 -21.54
N SER A 79 2.45 11.95 -20.90
CA SER A 79 1.04 11.96 -20.49
C SER A 79 0.78 11.07 -19.28
N VAL A 80 0.04 11.61 -18.31
CA VAL A 80 -0.35 10.94 -17.06
C VAL A 80 -1.70 10.21 -17.15
N LYS A 81 -2.46 10.36 -18.24
CA LYS A 81 -3.83 9.83 -18.38
C LYS A 81 -3.91 8.34 -18.00
N ASN A 82 -3.03 7.53 -18.57
CA ASN A 82 -3.03 6.08 -18.36
C ASN A 82 -2.57 5.70 -16.94
N ALA A 83 -1.69 6.50 -16.31
CA ALA A 83 -1.27 6.29 -14.94
C ALA A 83 -2.36 6.66 -13.92
N ILE A 84 -3.18 7.68 -14.20
CA ILE A 84 -4.33 8.03 -13.35
C ILE A 84 -5.39 6.92 -13.41
N LEU A 85 -5.73 6.45 -14.62
CA LEU A 85 -6.65 5.32 -14.79
C LEU A 85 -6.12 4.03 -14.13
N PHE A 86 -4.82 3.74 -14.30
CA PHE A 86 -4.17 2.63 -13.61
C PHE A 86 -4.24 2.79 -12.08
N ALA A 87 -3.91 3.96 -11.55
CA ALA A 87 -3.95 4.24 -10.11
C ALA A 87 -5.35 3.99 -9.52
N ILE A 88 -6.41 4.49 -10.17
CA ILE A 88 -7.79 4.28 -9.73
C ILE A 88 -8.13 2.78 -9.70
N ALA A 89 -7.93 2.07 -10.82
CA ALA A 89 -8.27 0.65 -10.93
C ALA A 89 -7.42 -0.24 -10.01
N PHE A 90 -6.14 0.11 -9.81
CA PHE A 90 -5.24 -0.58 -8.89
C PHE A 90 -5.62 -0.32 -7.42
N SER A 91 -5.89 0.92 -7.03
CA SER A 91 -6.29 1.28 -5.65
C SER A 91 -7.64 0.69 -5.24
N ILE A 92 -8.54 0.40 -6.18
CA ILE A 92 -9.80 -0.30 -5.91
C ILE A 92 -9.57 -1.79 -5.61
N LEU A 93 -8.74 -2.48 -6.40
CA LEU A 93 -8.57 -3.94 -6.29
C LEU A 93 -7.50 -4.36 -5.27
N ARG A 94 -6.34 -3.67 -5.24
CA ARG A 94 -5.17 -4.01 -4.42
C ARG A 94 -5.43 -4.21 -2.92
N PRO A 95 -6.29 -3.42 -2.23
CA PRO A 95 -6.51 -3.58 -0.79
C PRO A 95 -7.07 -4.96 -0.40
N PHE A 96 -7.88 -5.55 -1.28
CA PHE A 96 -8.59 -6.82 -1.05
C PHE A 96 -7.79 -8.04 -1.49
N THR A 97 -6.91 -7.88 -2.49
CA THR A 97 -6.08 -8.99 -3.02
C THR A 97 -4.86 -9.32 -2.16
N GLY A 98 -4.52 -8.45 -1.21
CA GLY A 98 -3.28 -8.52 -0.44
C GLY A 98 -2.06 -8.04 -1.24
N GLY A 99 -0.87 -8.38 -0.74
CA GLY A 99 0.41 -8.06 -1.38
C GLY A 99 1.53 -7.78 -0.37
N ILE A 100 2.69 -7.43 -0.90
CA ILE A 100 3.94 -7.20 -0.16
C ILE A 100 3.91 -5.83 0.53
N HIS A 101 4.36 -5.79 1.78
CA HIS A 101 4.88 -4.60 2.45
C HIS A 101 6.42 -4.64 2.36
N MET A 102 7.05 -3.50 2.10
CA MET A 102 8.51 -3.41 1.96
C MET A 102 9.11 -2.85 3.24
N ASP A 103 10.17 -3.47 3.75
CA ASP A 103 10.84 -3.10 5.01
C ASP A 103 11.35 -1.65 5.10
N THR A 104 11.44 -0.91 3.98
CA THR A 104 11.72 0.53 4.02
C THR A 104 10.80 1.35 3.11
N GLN A 105 10.45 2.55 3.57
CA GLN A 105 9.62 3.50 2.83
C GLN A 105 10.25 3.87 1.48
N PHE A 106 11.58 4.03 1.42
CA PHE A 106 12.29 4.34 0.17
C PHE A 106 12.18 3.21 -0.87
N LYS A 107 12.34 1.94 -0.47
CA LYS A 107 12.10 0.78 -1.34
C LYS A 107 10.65 0.78 -1.87
N CYS A 108 9.67 1.03 -0.99
CA CYS A 108 8.26 1.09 -1.36
C CYS A 108 7.97 2.17 -2.43
N VAL A 109 8.55 3.37 -2.29
CA VAL A 109 8.45 4.45 -3.27
C VAL A 109 9.02 4.03 -4.62
N LEU A 110 10.26 3.51 -4.66
CA LEU A 110 10.89 3.07 -5.90
C LEU A 110 10.12 1.94 -6.59
N THR A 111 9.67 0.92 -5.84
CA THR A 111 8.85 -0.17 -6.39
C THR A 111 7.53 0.35 -6.96
N THR A 112 6.89 1.33 -6.30
CA THR A 112 5.63 1.92 -6.79
C THR A 112 5.85 2.72 -8.08
N ILE A 113 6.92 3.52 -8.16
CA ILE A 113 7.29 4.25 -9.38
C ILE A 113 7.54 3.26 -10.54
N TYR A 114 8.29 2.20 -10.29
CA TYR A 114 8.59 1.16 -11.28
C TYR A 114 7.33 0.46 -11.79
N ILE A 115 6.41 0.10 -10.89
CA ILE A 115 5.11 -0.49 -11.24
C ILE A 115 4.29 0.47 -12.12
N PHE A 116 4.25 1.76 -11.81
CA PHE A 116 3.53 2.76 -12.61
C PHE A 116 4.13 2.92 -14.01
N VAL A 117 5.45 3.01 -14.13
CA VAL A 117 6.14 3.13 -15.43
C VAL A 117 5.92 1.86 -16.27
N ILE A 118 6.09 0.66 -15.70
CA ILE A 118 5.86 -0.60 -16.41
C ILE A 118 4.39 -0.81 -16.77
N SER A 119 3.44 -0.43 -15.91
CA SER A 119 2.02 -0.59 -16.23
C SER A 119 1.61 0.22 -17.46
N VAL A 120 2.09 1.47 -17.58
CA VAL A 120 1.84 2.32 -18.75
C VAL A 120 2.61 1.82 -19.98
N TRP A 121 3.82 1.28 -19.80
CA TRP A 121 4.56 0.62 -20.88
C TRP A 121 3.80 -0.58 -21.44
N LEU A 122 3.40 -1.54 -20.59
CA LEU A 122 2.63 -2.73 -20.98
C LEU A 122 1.32 -2.34 -21.67
N ALA A 123 0.58 -1.39 -21.10
CA ALA A 123 -0.70 -0.93 -21.64
C ALA A 123 -0.59 -0.24 -23.01
N LYS A 124 0.60 0.25 -23.40
CA LYS A 124 0.88 0.82 -24.72
C LYS A 124 1.47 -0.21 -25.68
N SER A 125 2.51 -0.94 -25.25
CA SER A 125 3.38 -1.75 -26.11
C SER A 125 2.96 -3.20 -26.31
N MET A 126 2.13 -3.79 -25.44
CA MET A 126 1.69 -5.20 -25.62
C MET A 126 0.58 -5.34 -26.66
N PHE A 127 0.69 -6.34 -27.54
CA PHE A 127 -0.36 -6.72 -28.47
C PHE A 127 -1.65 -7.11 -27.72
N PRO A 128 -2.85 -6.63 -28.13
CA PRO A 128 -4.10 -6.85 -27.38
C PRO A 128 -4.40 -8.32 -27.09
N ASN A 129 -4.21 -9.22 -28.06
CA ASN A 129 -4.50 -10.64 -27.90
C ASN A 129 -3.57 -11.32 -26.87
N ILE A 130 -2.30 -10.93 -26.83
CA ILE A 130 -1.32 -11.46 -25.85
C ILE A 130 -1.68 -10.92 -24.45
N LEU A 131 -1.96 -9.63 -24.35
CA LEU A 131 -2.33 -8.99 -23.08
C LEU A 131 -3.62 -9.60 -22.50
N MET A 132 -4.62 -9.87 -23.35
CA MET A 132 -5.86 -10.57 -22.98
C MET A 132 -5.59 -11.96 -22.40
N SER A 133 -4.78 -12.78 -23.08
CA SER A 133 -4.45 -14.14 -22.62
C SER A 133 -3.72 -14.13 -21.26
N ILE A 134 -2.76 -13.22 -21.07
CA ILE A 134 -2.05 -13.09 -19.79
C ILE A 134 -2.99 -12.56 -18.70
N ALA A 135 -3.90 -11.63 -19.02
CA ALA A 135 -4.90 -11.09 -18.09
C ALA A 135 -5.93 -12.15 -17.65
N LEU A 136 -6.36 -13.05 -18.55
CA LEU A 136 -7.21 -14.20 -18.22
C LEU A 136 -6.54 -15.09 -17.18
N ILE A 137 -5.32 -15.57 -17.45
CA ILE A 137 -4.51 -16.38 -16.52
C ILE A 137 -4.32 -15.65 -15.18
N SER A 138 -3.98 -14.36 -15.22
CA SER A 138 -3.77 -13.54 -14.03
C SER A 138 -5.03 -13.40 -13.19
N SER A 139 -6.20 -13.24 -13.83
CA SER A 139 -7.48 -13.12 -13.12
C SER A 139 -7.91 -14.44 -12.45
N ILE A 140 -7.62 -15.59 -13.06
CA ILE A 140 -7.82 -16.92 -12.46
C ILE A 140 -6.90 -17.10 -11.25
N GLY A 141 -5.64 -16.71 -11.37
CA GLY A 141 -4.68 -16.69 -10.26
C GLY A 141 -5.17 -15.81 -9.09
N ILE A 142 -5.61 -14.58 -9.38
CA ILE A 142 -6.20 -13.69 -8.37
C ILE A 142 -7.45 -14.31 -7.73
N TRP A 143 -8.31 -14.98 -8.50
CA TRP A 143 -9.53 -15.61 -7.98
C TRP A 143 -9.24 -16.70 -6.95
N ILE A 144 -8.20 -17.52 -7.19
CA ILE A 144 -7.78 -18.63 -6.34
C ILE A 144 -7.00 -18.12 -5.12
N PHE A 145 -5.96 -17.32 -5.35
CA PHE A 145 -5.01 -16.92 -4.31
C PHE A 145 -5.46 -15.72 -3.46
N SER A 146 -6.47 -14.95 -3.86
CA SER A 146 -6.94 -13.81 -3.07
C SER A 146 -7.78 -14.22 -1.85
N PRO A 147 -7.55 -13.61 -0.66
CA PRO A 147 -6.49 -12.65 -0.35
C PRO A 147 -5.16 -13.37 -0.05
N VAL A 148 -4.03 -12.86 -0.56
CA VAL A 148 -2.71 -13.37 -0.16
C VAL A 148 -2.33 -12.74 1.19
N ILE A 149 -2.71 -13.45 2.25
CA ILE A 149 -2.28 -13.21 3.64
C ILE A 149 -0.74 -13.29 3.71
N GLY A 150 -0.12 -12.51 4.59
CA GLY A 150 1.31 -12.61 4.90
C GLY A 150 1.51 -12.59 6.40
N GLN A 151 2.71 -12.91 6.87
CA GLN A 151 3.03 -12.94 8.31
C GLN A 151 2.77 -11.58 8.97
N ASP A 152 3.18 -10.51 8.29
CA ASP A 152 2.96 -9.09 8.64
C ASP A 152 1.51 -8.61 8.45
N LYS A 153 0.61 -9.37 7.81
CA LYS A 153 -0.81 -9.02 7.67
C LYS A 153 -1.72 -10.14 8.10
N ILE A 154 -2.00 -10.15 9.39
CA ILE A 154 -2.88 -11.09 10.06
C ILE A 154 -4.35 -10.66 9.81
N LEU A 155 -5.22 -11.58 9.39
CA LEU A 155 -6.64 -11.33 9.08
C LEU A 155 -7.55 -12.34 9.79
N THR A 156 -8.66 -11.87 10.36
CA THR A 156 -9.70 -12.78 10.87
C THR A 156 -10.42 -13.52 9.74
N ILE A 157 -10.98 -14.70 10.02
CA ILE A 157 -11.69 -15.53 9.03
C ILE A 157 -12.83 -14.74 8.34
N GLU A 158 -13.59 -13.94 9.08
CA GLU A 158 -14.64 -13.08 8.53
C GLU A 158 -14.07 -12.00 7.58
N GLN A 159 -12.96 -11.35 7.96
CA GLN A 159 -12.29 -10.38 7.10
C GLN A 159 -11.69 -11.03 5.85
N GLU A 160 -11.15 -12.25 5.95
CA GLU A 160 -10.65 -12.99 4.80
C GLU A 160 -11.78 -13.31 3.82
N GLN A 161 -12.87 -13.91 4.31
CA GLN A 161 -14.05 -14.24 3.49
C GLN A 161 -14.64 -12.98 2.84
N LYS A 162 -14.73 -11.88 3.59
CA LYS A 162 -15.19 -10.57 3.07
C LYS A 162 -14.25 -10.03 1.98
N ASN A 163 -12.94 -10.06 2.20
CA ASN A 163 -11.97 -9.59 1.21
C ASN A 163 -12.00 -10.45 -0.06
N ARG A 164 -12.10 -11.78 0.08
CA ARG A 164 -12.28 -12.73 -1.03
C ARG A 164 -13.53 -12.41 -1.85
N TRP A 165 -14.67 -12.23 -1.18
CA TRP A 165 -15.95 -11.88 -1.81
C TRP A 165 -15.94 -10.51 -2.51
N ILE A 166 -15.30 -9.50 -1.91
CA ILE A 166 -15.10 -8.18 -2.54
C ILE A 166 -14.18 -8.32 -3.77
N THR A 167 -13.05 -9.03 -3.67
CA THR A 167 -12.16 -9.29 -4.80
C THR A 167 -12.92 -9.91 -5.97
N HIS A 168 -13.67 -10.99 -5.73
CA HIS A 168 -14.43 -11.69 -6.79
C HIS A 168 -15.42 -10.75 -7.47
N ARG A 169 -16.14 -9.90 -6.71
CA ARG A 169 -17.05 -8.88 -7.28
C ARG A 169 -16.33 -7.84 -8.13
N ILE A 170 -15.16 -7.34 -7.69
CA ILE A 170 -14.37 -6.38 -8.48
C ILE A 170 -13.83 -7.05 -9.76
N VAL A 171 -13.34 -8.29 -9.67
CA VAL A 171 -12.86 -9.06 -10.84
C VAL A 171 -13.97 -9.26 -11.88
N VAL A 172 -15.20 -9.63 -11.44
CA VAL A 172 -16.36 -9.73 -12.35
C VAL A 172 -16.69 -8.37 -12.97
N PHE A 173 -16.74 -7.30 -12.19
CA PHE A 173 -17.00 -5.94 -12.70
C PHE A 173 -15.95 -5.48 -13.72
N TYR A 174 -14.68 -5.82 -13.50
CA TYR A 174 -13.58 -5.53 -14.42
C TYR A 174 -13.69 -6.35 -15.72
N TRP A 175 -14.10 -7.62 -15.66
CA TRP A 175 -14.38 -8.42 -16.86
C TRP A 175 -15.57 -7.90 -17.67
N ILE A 176 -16.65 -7.46 -17.00
CA ILE A 176 -17.78 -6.78 -17.67
C ILE A 176 -17.28 -5.51 -18.36
N THR A 177 -16.45 -4.71 -17.69
CA THR A 177 -15.88 -3.48 -18.26
C THR A 177 -14.99 -3.78 -19.48
N ILE A 178 -14.14 -4.80 -19.41
CA ILE A 178 -13.35 -5.28 -20.56
C ILE A 178 -14.25 -5.69 -21.74
N GLY A 179 -15.34 -6.42 -21.48
CA GLY A 179 -16.31 -6.82 -22.50
C GLY A 179 -17.03 -5.64 -23.15
N CYS A 180 -17.51 -4.68 -22.36
CA CYS A 180 -18.21 -3.50 -22.88
C CYS A 180 -17.32 -2.53 -23.66
N PHE A 181 -16.05 -2.37 -23.27
CA PHE A 181 -15.13 -1.41 -23.88
C PHE A 181 -14.10 -2.04 -24.86
N GLY A 182 -14.11 -3.36 -25.03
CA GLY A 182 -13.33 -4.07 -26.05
C GLY A 182 -11.83 -3.79 -25.97
N ASN A 183 -11.25 -3.24 -27.05
CA ASN A 183 -9.83 -2.90 -27.14
C ASN A 183 -9.50 -1.44 -26.75
N ALA A 184 -10.45 -0.69 -26.16
CA ALA A 184 -10.20 0.68 -25.71
C ALA A 184 -9.12 0.76 -24.62
N GLU A 185 -8.51 1.94 -24.45
CA GLU A 185 -7.43 2.17 -23.48
C GLU A 185 -7.79 1.72 -22.05
N ILE A 186 -9.03 1.95 -21.62
CA ILE A 186 -9.55 1.55 -20.30
C ILE A 186 -9.45 0.04 -20.11
N SER A 187 -9.84 -0.75 -21.12
CA SER A 187 -9.78 -2.21 -21.08
C SER A 187 -8.34 -2.72 -20.99
N ARG A 188 -7.41 -2.17 -21.80
CA ARG A 188 -5.97 -2.50 -21.73
C ARG A 188 -5.38 -2.18 -20.36
N ILE A 189 -5.79 -1.08 -19.72
CA ILE A 189 -5.33 -0.71 -18.37
C ILE A 189 -5.86 -1.68 -17.32
N ILE A 190 -7.13 -2.09 -17.38
CA ILE A 190 -7.71 -3.09 -16.46
C ILE A 190 -7.01 -4.45 -16.61
N GLN A 191 -6.73 -4.88 -17.85
CA GLN A 191 -5.95 -6.09 -18.12
C GLN A 191 -4.56 -6.03 -17.44
N VAL A 192 -3.84 -4.90 -17.58
CA VAL A 192 -2.56 -4.69 -16.91
C VAL A 192 -2.68 -4.69 -15.37
N VAL A 193 -3.77 -4.17 -14.80
CA VAL A 193 -4.01 -4.24 -13.35
C VAL A 193 -4.10 -5.69 -12.87
N PHE A 194 -4.76 -6.60 -13.61
CA PHE A 194 -4.74 -8.03 -13.28
C PHE A 194 -3.32 -8.60 -13.33
N VAL A 195 -2.54 -8.32 -14.39
CA VAL A 195 -1.16 -8.82 -14.52
C VAL A 195 -0.27 -8.35 -13.36
N ILE A 196 -0.28 -7.06 -13.04
CA ILE A 196 0.54 -6.48 -11.97
C ILE A 196 0.14 -7.03 -10.60
N ILE A 197 -1.16 -7.14 -10.30
CA ILE A 197 -1.62 -7.67 -9.01
C ILE A 197 -1.27 -9.16 -8.86
N PHE A 198 -1.40 -9.95 -9.93
CA PHE A 198 -1.01 -11.36 -9.90
C PHE A 198 0.51 -11.53 -9.68
N ILE A 199 1.35 -10.72 -10.34
CA ILE A 199 2.80 -10.70 -10.09
C ILE A 199 3.10 -10.38 -8.62
N LEU A 200 2.43 -9.37 -8.04
CA LEU A 200 2.61 -9.00 -6.62
C LEU A 200 2.18 -10.10 -5.65
N GLN A 201 1.15 -10.89 -6.00
CA GLN A 201 0.73 -12.07 -5.25
C GLN A 201 1.76 -13.19 -5.33
N LEU A 202 2.26 -13.52 -6.53
CA LEU A 202 3.29 -14.54 -6.74
C LEU A 202 4.59 -14.20 -6.00
N LEU A 203 5.06 -12.95 -6.09
CA LEU A 203 6.24 -12.48 -5.36
C LEU A 203 6.06 -12.67 -3.85
N LYS A 204 4.87 -12.39 -3.30
CA LYS A 204 4.58 -12.62 -1.87
C LYS A 204 4.59 -14.10 -1.50
N ILE A 205 3.97 -14.95 -2.30
CA ILE A 205 3.95 -16.42 -2.07
C ILE A 205 5.38 -16.98 -2.12
N PHE A 206 6.24 -16.46 -3.01
CA PHE A 206 7.64 -16.84 -3.09
C PHE A 206 8.44 -16.39 -1.86
N LEU A 207 8.31 -15.12 -1.44
CA LEU A 207 8.98 -14.59 -0.25
C LEU A 207 8.55 -15.31 1.04
N SER A 208 7.24 -15.60 1.18
CA SER A 208 6.68 -16.26 2.36
C SER A 208 7.17 -17.70 2.57
N LYS A 209 7.79 -18.35 1.59
CA LYS A 209 8.39 -19.69 1.75
C LYS A 209 9.76 -19.67 2.42
N ASN A 210 10.40 -18.51 2.53
CA ASN A 210 11.79 -18.39 3.00
C ASN A 210 11.93 -17.89 4.45
N PHE A 211 10.82 -17.63 5.16
CA PHE A 211 10.83 -17.13 6.54
C PHE A 211 9.79 -17.87 7.39
N ILE A 212 10.25 -18.46 8.49
CA ILE A 212 9.45 -18.99 9.61
C ILE A 212 10.26 -18.68 10.87
N ASP A 213 9.74 -17.88 11.83
CA ASP A 213 9.61 -18.29 13.25
C ASP A 213 8.93 -17.27 14.22
N HIS A 214 8.31 -17.81 15.29
CA HIS A 214 7.92 -17.29 16.64
C HIS A 214 7.84 -15.76 16.97
N ARG A 215 6.79 -15.24 17.67
CA ARG A 215 6.42 -15.46 19.11
C ARG A 215 5.12 -14.71 19.54
N CYS A 216 4.61 -14.92 20.77
CA CYS A 216 3.26 -14.48 21.27
C CYS A 216 3.26 -13.98 22.75
N SER A 217 2.37 -13.04 23.16
CA SER A 217 1.90 -12.82 24.57
C SER A 217 0.67 -11.86 24.77
N PHE A 218 0.07 -11.93 25.97
CA PHE A 218 -1.16 -11.28 26.57
C PHE A 218 -1.00 -9.74 26.88
N GLU A 219 -1.96 -8.89 27.31
CA GLU A 219 -3.20 -8.98 28.14
C GLU A 219 -4.24 -7.81 27.89
N PHE A 220 -5.16 -7.47 28.81
CA PHE A 220 -6.58 -7.03 28.60
C PHE A 220 -7.02 -5.52 28.77
N LEU A 221 -8.25 -5.20 28.30
CA LEU A 221 -9.34 -4.35 28.91
C LEU A 221 -9.75 -2.91 28.39
N LYS A 222 -10.79 -2.86 27.51
CA LYS A 222 -12.12 -2.13 27.59
C LYS A 222 -12.35 -0.56 27.57
N ILE A 223 -13.35 -0.12 26.75
CA ILE A 223 -14.48 0.88 26.98
C ILE A 223 -14.64 2.23 26.18
N SER A 224 -15.75 2.29 25.40
CA SER A 224 -16.70 3.42 25.04
C SER A 224 -16.44 4.52 23.96
N LYS A 225 -17.53 5.25 23.61
CA LYS A 225 -17.80 6.09 22.41
C LYS A 225 -18.44 7.45 22.76
N THR A 226 -18.35 8.46 21.87
CA THR A 226 -19.36 9.51 21.46
C THR A 226 -18.66 10.53 20.51
N LEU A 227 -19.03 10.74 19.22
CA LEU A 227 -19.98 11.73 18.62
C LEU A 227 -19.73 13.22 19.03
N ARG A 228 -19.90 14.30 18.24
CA ARG A 228 -20.01 14.66 16.79
C ARG A 228 -19.53 16.15 16.73
N ILE A 229 -18.81 16.74 15.76
CA ILE A 229 -19.04 16.96 14.31
C ILE A 229 -17.73 16.88 13.49
N SER A 230 -16.56 16.80 14.15
CA SER A 230 -15.27 16.42 13.52
C SER A 230 -15.26 15.01 12.90
N THR A 231 -16.38 14.28 13.03
CA THR A 231 -16.57 12.88 12.69
C THR A 231 -16.40 12.53 11.21
N MET A 232 -16.44 13.45 10.25
CA MET A 232 -16.14 13.09 8.85
C MET A 232 -14.63 12.94 8.62
N PHE A 233 -13.84 13.93 9.04
CA PHE A 233 -12.38 13.83 9.03
C PHE A 233 -11.92 12.68 9.95
N LEU A 234 -12.47 12.59 11.17
CA LEU A 234 -12.14 11.50 12.08
C LEU A 234 -12.58 10.14 11.55
N ALA A 235 -13.73 10.01 10.86
CA ALA A 235 -14.12 8.74 10.23
C ALA A 235 -13.23 8.38 9.04
N VAL A 236 -12.80 9.35 8.22
CA VAL A 236 -11.81 9.11 7.15
C VAL A 236 -10.48 8.65 7.75
N CYS A 237 -9.96 9.34 8.77
CA CYS A 237 -8.77 8.91 9.51
C CYS A 237 -8.96 7.53 10.14
N MET A 238 -10.11 7.24 10.74
CA MET A 238 -10.41 5.94 11.36
C MET A 238 -10.63 4.84 10.32
N VAL A 239 -11.08 5.14 9.09
CA VAL A 239 -11.16 4.18 7.97
C VAL A 239 -9.78 3.93 7.38
N ILE A 240 -8.96 4.97 7.21
CA ILE A 240 -7.55 4.84 6.80
C ILE A 240 -6.80 3.99 7.84
N CYS A 241 -6.89 4.34 9.12
CA CYS A 241 -6.30 3.56 10.20
C CYS A 241 -6.90 2.16 10.30
N LYS A 242 -8.22 1.93 10.17
CA LYS A 242 -8.80 0.58 10.20
C LYS A 242 -8.38 -0.30 9.01
N ASN A 243 -8.01 0.31 7.88
CA ASN A 243 -7.49 -0.40 6.72
C ASN A 243 -5.96 -0.62 6.77
N ALA A 244 -5.24 0.24 7.48
CA ALA A 244 -3.78 0.18 7.65
C ALA A 244 -3.34 -0.63 8.88
N VAL A 245 -3.99 -0.40 10.02
CA VAL A 245 -3.79 -1.09 11.30
C VAL A 245 -4.52 -2.42 11.23
N HIS A 246 -3.76 -3.51 11.31
CA HIS A 246 -4.32 -4.86 11.21
C HIS A 246 -4.88 -5.31 12.56
N ARG A 247 -5.85 -6.22 12.52
CA ARG A 247 -6.43 -6.80 13.72
C ARG A 247 -5.88 -8.20 13.96
N VAL A 248 -5.62 -8.53 15.22
CA VAL A 248 -5.17 -9.88 15.61
C VAL A 248 -6.13 -10.95 15.04
N SER A 249 -5.57 -12.03 14.49
CA SER A 249 -6.30 -13.28 14.22
C SER A 249 -5.79 -14.38 15.14
N ALA A 250 -6.07 -15.66 14.83
CA ALA A 250 -5.75 -16.81 15.68
C ALA A 250 -4.25 -16.95 16.05
N GLN A 251 -3.34 -16.28 15.35
CA GLN A 251 -1.93 -16.13 15.73
C GLN A 251 -1.68 -14.72 16.28
N TRP A 252 -1.32 -14.64 17.55
CA TRP A 252 -1.03 -13.39 18.27
C TRP A 252 0.41 -12.94 18.02
N CYS A 253 0.63 -12.18 16.96
CA CYS A 253 1.85 -11.38 16.77
C CYS A 253 1.45 -9.91 16.54
N TYR A 254 2.11 -8.99 17.24
CA TYR A 254 2.00 -7.54 16.97
C TYR A 254 3.02 -7.12 15.90
N GLN A 255 2.75 -6.00 15.22
CA GLN A 255 3.67 -5.41 14.24
C GLN A 255 4.51 -4.30 14.89
N ASP A 256 5.85 -4.40 14.80
CA ASP A 256 6.79 -3.45 15.41
C ASP A 256 6.73 -2.03 14.80
N ASP A 257 6.15 -1.86 13.60
CA ASP A 257 6.08 -0.57 12.90
C ASP A 257 4.85 0.28 13.25
N ILE A 258 3.89 -0.28 13.99
CA ILE A 258 2.64 0.40 14.39
C ILE A 258 2.75 0.79 15.87
N PRO A 259 2.58 2.08 16.24
CA PRO A 259 2.59 2.51 17.64
C PRO A 259 1.57 1.73 18.49
N ASP A 260 2.00 1.18 19.62
CA ASP A 260 1.18 0.31 20.47
C ASP A 260 -0.16 0.92 20.88
N ASP A 261 -0.23 2.24 21.05
CA ASP A 261 -1.44 2.96 21.46
C ASP A 261 -2.49 2.98 20.35
N ILE A 262 -2.05 2.99 19.10
CA ILE A 262 -2.90 2.90 17.91
C ILE A 262 -3.32 1.45 17.70
N GLN A 263 -2.37 0.52 17.71
CA GLN A 263 -2.62 -0.92 17.55
C GLN A 263 -3.68 -1.42 18.54
N ARG A 264 -3.44 -1.22 19.85
CA ARG A 264 -4.38 -1.56 20.93
C ARG A 264 -5.77 -0.94 20.76
N LYS A 265 -5.89 0.21 20.08
CA LYS A 265 -7.18 0.87 19.86
C LYS A 265 -8.02 0.22 18.75
N PHE A 266 -7.38 -0.32 17.71
CA PHE A 266 -8.10 -0.94 16.58
C PHE A 266 -8.37 -2.43 16.77
N ASP A 267 -7.60 -3.12 17.60
CA ASP A 267 -7.88 -4.50 18.05
C ASP A 267 -9.17 -4.60 18.88
N ASN A 268 -9.49 -3.57 19.68
CA ASN A 268 -10.65 -3.53 20.58
C ASN A 268 -11.96 -2.96 19.95
N MET A 269 -12.07 -2.88 18.61
CA MET A 269 -13.17 -2.20 17.88
C MET A 269 -14.02 -3.07 16.94
#